data_AF-A0A0F9NRR3-F1
#
_entry.id   AF-A0A0F9NRR3-F1
#
_cell.length_a   1.000
_cell.length_b   1.000
_cell.length_c   1.000
_cell.angle_alpha   90.00
_cell.angle_beta   90.00
_cell.angle_gamma   90.00
#
_symmetry.space_group_name_H-M   'P 1'
#
loop_
_entity.id
_entity.type
_entity.pdbx_description
1 polymer ?
#
loop_
_entity_poly.entity_id
_entity_poly.type
_entity_poly.pdbx_seq_one_letter_code
_entity_poly.pdbx_strand_id
1 'polypeptide(L)'
;IEDHLVPQLYHSDFIIRARTLFKIQQTKDKQYLKFILPLLNDPDDSVRWAVITCLDCLDLNNNPLVHKELKNFIEKESNPVIKEKIKEVFKKF
;
A
#
# COMPACT_ATOMS: atom_id res chain seq x y z
N ILE A 1 -12.23 -3.00 -12.08
CA ILE A 1 -11.64 -1.71 -11.70
C ILE A 1 -12.69 -0.63 -11.85
N GLU A 2 -12.98 0.09 -10.77
CA GLU A 2 -13.66 1.39 -10.81
C GLU A 2 -12.63 2.47 -11.20
N ASP A 3 -12.60 2.83 -12.47
CA ASP A 3 -11.53 3.66 -13.05
C ASP A 3 -11.40 5.04 -12.38
N HIS A 4 -12.48 5.58 -11.82
CA HIS A 4 -12.50 6.87 -11.13
C HIS A 4 -11.71 6.92 -9.81
N LEU A 5 -11.30 5.77 -9.26
CA LEU A 5 -10.44 5.71 -8.07
C LEU A 5 -8.96 5.89 -8.42
N VAL A 6 -8.53 5.55 -9.63
CA VAL A 6 -7.12 5.63 -10.02
C VAL A 6 -6.59 7.07 -9.98
N PRO A 7 -7.29 8.10 -10.50
CA PRO A 7 -6.84 9.49 -10.34
C PRO A 7 -6.74 9.93 -8.87
N GLN A 8 -7.61 9.42 -8.00
CA GLN A 8 -7.62 9.80 -6.58
C GLN A 8 -6.44 9.22 -5.79
N LEU A 9 -5.85 8.10 -6.25
CA LEU A 9 -4.62 7.56 -5.68
C LEU A 9 -3.43 8.52 -5.79
N TYR A 10 -3.47 9.47 -6.73
CA TYR A 10 -2.40 10.43 -6.98
C TYR A 10 -2.85 11.89 -6.76
N HIS A 11 -3.93 12.07 -6.00
CA HIS A 11 -4.44 13.39 -5.66
C HIS A 11 -3.42 14.20 -4.84
N SER A 12 -3.42 15.53 -4.97
CA SER A 12 -2.50 16.42 -4.24
C SER A 12 -2.64 16.31 -2.72
N ASP A 13 -3.87 16.24 -2.22
CA ASP A 13 -4.20 15.98 -0.82
C ASP A 13 -3.95 14.50 -0.43
N PHE A 14 -3.06 14.30 0.55
CA PHE A 14 -2.70 12.97 1.07
C PHE A 14 -3.90 12.26 1.73
N ILE A 15 -4.85 13.01 2.31
CA ILE A 15 -6.06 12.45 2.92
C ILE A 15 -6.89 11.75 1.84
N ILE A 16 -6.98 12.33 0.64
CA ILE A 16 -7.70 11.72 -0.49
C ILE A 16 -6.98 10.46 -0.96
N ARG A 17 -5.65 10.48 -1.07
CA ARG A 17 -4.87 9.29 -1.44
C ARG A 17 -5.09 8.13 -0.45
N ALA A 18 -4.94 8.40 0.85
CA ALA A 18 -5.15 7.41 1.91
C ALA A 18 -6.59 6.87 1.94
N ARG A 19 -7.60 7.75 1.84
CA ARG A 19 -9.02 7.33 1.76
C ARG A 19 -9.31 6.46 0.55
N THR A 20 -8.65 6.74 -0.57
CA THR A 20 -8.83 5.96 -1.80
C THR A 20 -8.30 4.53 -1.63
N LEU A 21 -7.18 4.34 -0.93
CA LEU A 21 -6.66 3.01 -0.60
C LEU A 21 -7.65 2.22 0.27
N PHE A 22 -8.31 2.86 1.23
CA PHE A 22 -9.37 2.21 2.03
C PHE A 22 -10.60 1.84 1.20
N LYS A 23 -11.02 2.69 0.23
CA LYS A 23 -12.10 2.35 -0.71
C LYS A 23 -11.73 1.14 -1.57
N ILE A 24 -10.52 1.11 -2.13
CA ILE A 24 -10.04 -0.03 -2.93
C ILE A 24 -9.98 -1.31 -2.08
N GLN A 25 -9.56 -1.22 -0.83
CA GLN A 25 -9.58 -2.36 0.09
C GLN A 25 -11.00 -2.96 0.25
N GLN A 26 -12.05 -2.14 0.22
CA GLN A 26 -13.44 -2.58 0.33
C GLN A 26 -13.94 -3.27 -0.95
N THR A 27 -13.45 -2.88 -2.13
CA THR A 27 -13.86 -3.51 -3.40
C THR A 27 -13.28 -4.92 -3.57
N LYS A 28 -12.19 -5.24 -2.85
CA LYS A 28 -11.42 -6.50 -2.98
C LYS A 28 -10.82 -6.73 -4.37
N ASP A 29 -10.83 -5.71 -5.24
CA ASP A 29 -10.31 -5.80 -6.60
C ASP A 29 -8.78 -5.75 -6.60
N LYS A 30 -8.14 -6.90 -6.78
CA LYS A 30 -6.67 -7.00 -6.80
C LYS A 30 -6.03 -6.35 -8.04
N GLN A 31 -6.82 -5.98 -9.06
CA GLN A 31 -6.30 -5.36 -10.28
C GLN A 31 -5.73 -3.95 -10.04
N TYR A 32 -6.02 -3.33 -8.90
CA TYR A 32 -5.41 -2.05 -8.50
C TYR A 32 -3.94 -2.15 -8.13
N LEU A 33 -3.38 -3.36 -7.95
CA LEU A 33 -2.02 -3.57 -7.46
C LEU A 33 -0.97 -2.70 -8.17
N LYS A 34 -1.03 -2.60 -9.50
CA LYS A 34 -0.08 -1.79 -10.29
C LYS A 34 -0.13 -0.29 -9.99
N PHE A 35 -1.28 0.22 -9.54
CA PHE A 35 -1.47 1.62 -9.15
C PHE A 35 -1.14 1.85 -7.67
N ILE A 36 -1.32 0.83 -6.83
CA ILE A 36 -1.03 0.89 -5.38
C ILE A 36 0.47 0.84 -5.12
N LEU A 37 1.21 -0.04 -5.80
CA LEU A 37 2.64 -0.27 -5.52
C LEU A 37 3.51 0.99 -5.52
N PRO A 38 3.38 1.94 -6.48
CA PRO A 38 4.16 3.17 -6.47
C PRO A 38 4.01 4.01 -5.18
N LEU A 39 2.84 3.94 -4.54
CA LEU A 39 2.54 4.69 -3.31
C LEU A 39 3.26 4.15 -2.07
N LEU A 40 3.98 3.03 -2.16
CA LEU A 40 4.96 2.66 -1.14
C LEU A 40 5.96 3.80 -0.91
N ASN A 41 6.26 4.63 -1.91
CA ASN A 41 7.17 5.77 -1.79
C ASN A 41 6.43 7.10 -1.62
N ASP A 42 5.16 7.09 -1.18
CA ASP A 42 4.41 8.33 -0.95
C ASP A 42 5.10 9.20 0.11
N PRO A 43 5.20 10.54 -0.08
CA PRO A 43 5.84 11.41 0.91
C PRO A 43 5.12 11.40 2.26
N ASP A 44 3.84 11.05 2.31
CA ASP A 44 3.04 11.05 3.53
C ASP A 44 2.99 9.66 4.19
N ASP A 45 3.32 9.62 5.48
CA ASP A 45 3.35 8.40 6.29
C ASP A 45 1.98 7.70 6.36
N SER A 46 0.89 8.47 6.39
CA SER A 46 -0.48 7.92 6.45
C SER A 46 -0.83 7.17 5.17
N VAL A 47 -0.36 7.67 4.02
CA VAL A 47 -0.55 7.00 2.73
C VAL A 47 0.28 5.73 2.67
N ARG A 48 1.57 5.78 3.04
CA ARG A 48 2.43 4.59 3.08
C ARG A 48 1.86 3.51 4.01
N TRP A 49 1.38 3.88 5.20
CA TRP A 49 0.67 2.97 6.11
C TRP A 49 -0.57 2.34 5.46
N ALA A 50 -1.39 3.15 4.79
CA ALA A 50 -2.59 2.68 4.10
C ALA A 50 -2.23 1.70 2.96
N VAL A 51 -1.11 1.89 2.26
CA VAL A 51 -0.63 0.94 1.24
C VAL A 51 -0.33 -0.41 1.86
N ILE A 52 0.48 -0.46 2.93
CA ILE A 52 0.83 -1.73 3.60
C ILE A 52 -0.44 -2.45 4.10
N THR A 53 -1.37 -1.70 4.69
CA THR A 53 -2.64 -2.24 5.18
C THR A 53 -3.51 -2.77 4.04
N CYS A 54 -3.58 -2.05 2.92
CA CYS A 54 -4.34 -2.46 1.74
C CYS A 54 -3.78 -3.76 1.14
N LEU A 55 -2.45 -3.85 0.96
CA LEU A 55 -1.77 -5.04 0.46
C LEU A 55 -2.00 -6.27 1.36
N ASP A 56 -1.94 -6.09 2.68
CA ASP A 56 -2.22 -7.12 3.68
C ASP A 56 -3.69 -7.58 3.62
N CYS A 57 -4.63 -6.65 3.54
CA CYS A 57 -6.07 -6.97 3.50
C CYS A 57 -6.52 -7.62 2.18
N LEU A 58 -5.81 -7.35 1.08
CA LEU A 58 -6.05 -7.98 -0.22
C LEU A 58 -5.33 -9.32 -0.36
N ASP A 59 -4.62 -9.79 0.68
CA ASP A 59 -3.80 -11.00 0.65
C ASP A 59 -2.86 -11.00 -0.57
N LEU A 60 -2.18 -9.87 -0.75
CA LEU A 60 -1.22 -9.64 -1.84
C LEU A 60 0.23 -9.82 -1.38
N ASN A 61 0.47 -10.04 -0.09
CA ASN A 61 1.82 -10.20 0.46
C ASN A 61 2.54 -11.47 -0.06
N ASN A 62 1.78 -12.50 -0.45
CA ASN A 62 2.26 -13.71 -1.12
C ASN A 62 2.72 -13.47 -2.56
N ASN A 63 2.36 -12.32 -3.15
CA ASN A 63 2.79 -12.01 -4.51
C ASN A 63 4.30 -11.73 -4.52
N PRO A 64 5.11 -12.45 -5.31
CA PRO A 64 6.58 -12.28 -5.33
C PRO A 64 7.02 -10.85 -5.64
N LEU A 65 6.26 -10.12 -6.48
CA LEU A 65 6.51 -8.72 -6.76
C LEU A 65 6.32 -7.87 -5.50
N VAL A 66 5.19 -8.03 -4.80
CA VAL A 66 4.90 -7.29 -3.56
C VAL A 66 5.96 -7.59 -2.51
N HIS A 67 6.30 -8.86 -2.32
CA HIS A 67 7.33 -9.26 -1.36
C HIS A 67 8.68 -8.59 -1.66
N LYS A 68 9.10 -8.58 -2.93
CA LYS A 68 10.33 -7.90 -3.38
C LYS A 68 10.27 -6.39 -3.12
N GLU A 69 9.16 -5.73 -3.46
CA GLU A 69 9.01 -4.29 -3.27
C GLU A 69 9.02 -3.92 -1.78
N LEU A 70 8.31 -4.67 -0.92
CA LEU A 70 8.32 -4.46 0.53
C LEU A 70 9.71 -4.66 1.14
N LYS A 71 10.47 -5.66 0.65
CA LYS A 71 11.84 -5.91 1.10
C LYS A 71 12.79 -4.78 0.72
N ASN A 72 12.62 -4.19 -0.46
CA ASN A 72 13.40 -3.02 -0.87
C ASN A 72 12.99 -1.76 -0.11
N PHE A 73 11.71 -1.65 0.23
CA PHE A 73 11.14 -0.49 0.87
C PHE A 73 11.49 -0.38 2.36
N ILE A 74 11.50 -1.50 3.10
CA ILE A 74 11.75 -1.50 4.55
C ILE A 74 13.10 -0.87 4.94
N GLU A 75 14.12 -1.00 4.09
CA GLU A 75 15.45 -0.41 4.31
C GLU A 75 15.43 1.12 4.21
N LYS A 76 14.51 1.68 3.41
CA LYS A 76 14.41 3.11 3.12
C LYS A 76 13.36 3.83 3.97
N GLU A 77 12.38 3.11 4.48
CA GLU A 77 11.38 3.66 5.39
C GLU A 77 12.08 4.26 6.61
N SER A 78 11.61 5.40 7.10
CA SER A 78 12.14 6.05 8.30
C SER A 78 11.20 5.89 9.50
N ASN A 79 9.90 5.76 9.25
CA ASN A 79 8.89 5.61 10.27
C ASN A 79 8.95 4.20 10.91
N PRO A 80 9.27 4.09 12.22
CA PRO A 80 9.45 2.80 12.88
C PRO A 80 8.15 1.98 12.98
N VAL A 81 6.99 2.64 13.02
CA VAL A 81 5.69 1.97 13.08
C VAL A 81 5.39 1.26 11.76
N ILE A 82 5.68 1.92 10.62
CA ILE A 82 5.53 1.31 9.30
C ILE A 82 6.51 0.16 9.12
N LYS A 83 7.77 0.31 9.56
CA LYS A 83 8.75 -0.80 9.54
C LYS A 83 8.25 -2.02 10.28
N GLU A 84 7.73 -1.84 11.49
CA GLU A 84 7.30 -2.99 12.28
C GLU A 84 6.07 -3.67 11.67
N LYS A 85 5.14 -2.89 11.09
CA LYS A 85 4.03 -3.46 10.32
C LYS A 85 4.50 -4.28 9.11
N ILE A 86 5.54 -3.85 8.39
CA ILE A 86 6.11 -4.63 7.28
C ILE A 86 6.75 -5.93 7.80
N LYS A 87 7.44 -5.90 8.93
CA LYS A 87 7.99 -7.13 9.56
C LYS A 87 6.89 -8.09 9.99
N GLU A 88 5.78 -7.59 10.54
CA GLU A 88 4.60 -8.41 10.85
C GLU A 88 4.04 -9.09 9.60
N VAL A 89 3.97 -8.36 8.48
CA VAL A 89 3.57 -8.91 7.19
C VAL A 89 4.50 -10.06 6.79
N PHE A 90 5.81 -9.92 6.95
CA PHE A 90 6.76 -11.00 6.63
C PHE A 90 6.67 -12.20 7.59
N LYS A 91 6.31 -12.01 8.87
CA LYS A 91 6.17 -13.12 9.84
C LYS A 91 4.98 -14.05 9.56
N LYS A 92 4.02 -13.63 8.73
CA LYS A 92 2.84 -14.44 8.38
C LYS A 92 3.16 -15.58 7.41
N PHE A 93 4.39 -15.64 6.89
CA PHE A 93 4.88 -16.57 5.88
C PHE A 93 6.21 -17.19 6.33
#